data_AF-A0A523RTG7-F1
#
_entry.id   AF-A0A523RTG7-F1
#
_cell.length_a   1.000
_cell.length_b   1.000
_cell.length_c   1.000
_cell.angle_alpha   90.00
_cell.angle_beta   90.00
_cell.angle_gamma   90.00
#
_symmetry.space_group_name_H-M   'P 1'
#
loop_
_entity.id
_entity.type
_entity.pdbx_description
1 polymer ?
#
loop_
_entity_poly.entity_id
_entity_poly.type
_entity_poly.pdbx_seq_one_letter_code
_entity_poly.pdbx_strand_id
1 'polypeptide(L)'
;MSHVKTPQEACIKLENEKTGINPEQETKVAVETNISPTTKGGLLIILIACSFLVLVVGGYNNFLPADMTLLVRVSVVFVLLLPTIFLYKSEGRWKEYWKLSFSFLIVSIGLVVAWLVGTLYALFPGLSPSTVEGVAVLKVVEVLPIVLTILVGMWLVEKDFAPIFLRGGNIKKSFKLGLLVSPAALLLVIPLGFLGLTVSLGVAVSWMPWLCLFAISNAFYEELMIRGLFLRKYDSLFGPRQSLLLTSFIFAMLHISIIGLADLVTFSLYFGLSFMLGVLWAYVIQKSDNIWGAVLAHTIADILFVLTVFGV
;
A
#
# COMPACT_ATOMS: atom_id res chain seq x y z
N MET A 1 -20.70 -13.31 61.96
CA MET A 1 -20.32 -14.44 61.10
C MET A 1 -19.38 -13.92 60.03
N SER A 2 -18.07 -14.07 60.23
CA SER A 2 -17.04 -13.68 59.28
C SER A 2 -16.86 -14.79 58.26
N HIS A 3 -17.04 -14.48 56.97
CA HIS A 3 -16.75 -15.41 55.89
C HIS A 3 -15.23 -15.63 55.81
N VAL A 4 -14.80 -16.83 56.20
CA VAL A 4 -13.44 -17.34 55.99
C VAL A 4 -13.30 -17.64 54.50
N LYS A 5 -12.47 -16.87 53.79
CA LYS A 5 -12.11 -17.14 52.39
C LYS A 5 -11.27 -18.40 52.31
N THR A 6 -11.50 -19.20 51.26
CA THR A 6 -10.80 -20.47 51.08
C THR A 6 -9.36 -20.23 50.61
N PRO A 7 -8.41 -21.13 50.92
CA PRO A 7 -7.00 -20.99 50.53
C PRO A 7 -6.75 -20.84 49.03
N GLN A 8 -7.66 -21.32 48.18
CA GLN A 8 -7.59 -21.16 46.71
C GLN A 8 -7.80 -19.71 46.26
N GLU A 9 -8.68 -18.95 46.92
CA GLU A 9 -8.94 -17.55 46.58
C GLU A 9 -7.74 -16.64 46.95
N ALA A 10 -6.97 -17.03 47.97
CA ALA A 10 -5.76 -16.31 48.35
C ALA A 10 -4.60 -16.57 47.35
N CYS A 11 -4.52 -17.78 46.79
CA CYS A 11 -3.46 -18.16 45.85
C CYS A 11 -3.59 -17.43 44.49
N ILE A 12 -4.81 -17.33 43.96
CA ILE A 12 -5.09 -16.62 42.69
C ILE A 12 -4.78 -15.12 42.81
N LYS A 13 -4.99 -14.53 44.00
CA LYS A 13 -4.74 -13.10 44.22
C LYS A 13 -3.25 -12.76 44.24
N LEU A 14 -2.41 -13.65 44.76
CA LEU A 14 -0.96 -13.47 44.84
C LEU A 14 -0.24 -13.65 43.49
N GLU A 15 -0.82 -14.44 42.58
CA GLU A 15 -0.26 -14.64 41.23
C GLU A 15 -0.58 -13.46 40.30
N ASN A 16 -1.74 -12.82 40.49
CA ASN A 16 -2.14 -11.61 39.76
C ASN A 16 -1.39 -10.35 40.22
N GLU A 17 -0.98 -10.24 41.49
CA GLU A 17 -0.16 -9.11 41.98
C GLU A 17 1.30 -9.18 41.50
N LYS A 18 1.83 -10.36 41.19
CA LYS A 18 3.24 -10.54 40.76
C LYS A 18 3.47 -10.28 39.27
N THR A 19 2.44 -10.34 38.44
CA THR A 19 2.60 -10.17 36.98
C THR A 19 2.34 -8.73 36.53
N GLY A 20 1.71 -7.88 37.34
CA GLY A 20 1.37 -6.50 36.95
C GLY A 20 0.42 -6.44 35.73
N ILE A 21 -0.16 -7.58 35.33
CA ILE A 21 -1.06 -7.68 34.20
C ILE A 21 -2.46 -7.46 34.75
N ASN A 22 -2.98 -6.25 34.54
CA ASN A 22 -4.41 -6.01 34.67
C ASN A 22 -5.12 -6.70 33.49
N PRO A 23 -5.94 -7.76 33.71
CA PRO A 23 -6.68 -8.42 32.63
C PRO A 23 -7.71 -7.49 31.94
N GLU A 24 -7.96 -6.29 32.48
CA GLU A 24 -8.80 -5.26 31.83
C GLU A 24 -8.04 -4.39 30.81
N GLN A 25 -6.73 -4.54 30.62
CA GLN A 25 -5.94 -3.74 29.66
C GLN A 25 -5.71 -4.40 28.29
N GLU A 26 -6.17 -5.64 28.06
CA GLU A 26 -6.03 -6.31 26.76
C GLU A 26 -7.22 -6.14 25.80
N THR A 27 -8.28 -5.45 26.22
CA THR A 27 -9.26 -4.92 25.25
C THR A 27 -8.75 -3.58 24.74
N LYS A 28 -7.81 -3.62 23.79
CA LYS A 28 -7.71 -2.54 22.81
C LYS A 28 -9.11 -2.41 22.21
N VAL A 29 -9.80 -1.37 22.63
CA VAL A 29 -11.10 -0.93 22.12
C VAL A 29 -10.92 -0.71 20.62
N ALA A 30 -11.14 -1.77 19.84
CA ALA A 30 -11.74 -1.60 18.54
C ALA A 30 -13.10 -0.99 18.87
N VAL A 31 -13.23 0.32 18.67
CA VAL A 31 -14.54 0.94 18.56
C VAL A 31 -15.17 0.20 17.38
N GLU A 32 -15.92 -0.85 17.64
CA GLU A 32 -16.81 -1.42 16.64
C GLU A 32 -17.81 -0.31 16.35
N THR A 33 -17.49 0.48 15.33
CA THR A 33 -18.41 1.48 14.82
C THR A 33 -19.67 0.71 14.43
N ASN A 34 -20.78 0.98 15.13
CA ASN A 34 -22.11 0.42 14.91
C ASN A 34 -22.68 0.92 13.57
N ILE A 35 -21.94 0.68 12.49
CA ILE A 35 -22.31 1.03 11.13
C ILE A 35 -23.17 -0.12 10.60
N SER A 36 -24.39 0.21 10.16
CA SER A 36 -25.28 -0.79 9.56
C SER A 36 -24.60 -1.48 8.37
N PRO A 37 -24.93 -2.76 8.07
CA PRO A 37 -24.38 -3.46 6.91
C PRO A 37 -24.57 -2.70 5.59
N THR A 38 -25.71 -2.04 5.42
CA THR A 38 -26.02 -1.19 4.25
C THR A 38 -25.08 0.00 4.13
N THR A 39 -24.80 0.69 5.24
CA THR A 39 -23.88 1.83 5.26
C THR A 39 -22.43 1.36 5.03
N LYS A 40 -22.04 0.20 5.58
CA LYS A 40 -20.72 -0.40 5.32
C LYS A 40 -20.54 -0.71 3.82
N GLY A 41 -21.55 -1.32 3.19
CA GLY A 41 -21.53 -1.59 1.75
C GLY A 41 -21.40 -0.31 0.90
N GLY A 42 -22.16 0.72 1.23
CA GLY A 42 -22.06 2.03 0.56
C GLY A 42 -20.68 2.67 0.70
N LEU A 43 -20.10 2.65 1.90
CA LEU A 43 -18.75 3.16 2.13
C LEU A 43 -17.69 2.40 1.34
N LEU A 44 -17.77 1.07 1.26
CA LEU A 44 -16.82 0.28 0.45
C LEU A 44 -16.86 0.70 -1.02
N ILE A 45 -18.06 0.87 -1.59
CA ILE A 45 -18.22 1.32 -2.99
C ILE A 45 -17.60 2.71 -3.18
N ILE A 46 -17.87 3.65 -2.28
CA ILE A 46 -17.31 5.00 -2.34
C ILE A 46 -15.78 4.95 -2.27
N LEU A 47 -15.20 4.16 -1.37
CA LEU A 47 -13.74 4.09 -1.22
C LEU A 47 -13.05 3.42 -2.41
N ILE A 48 -13.69 2.40 -3.02
CA ILE A 48 -13.22 1.82 -4.28
C ILE A 48 -13.27 2.87 -5.39
N ALA A 49 -14.38 3.61 -5.52
CA ALA A 49 -14.53 4.66 -6.51
C ALA A 49 -13.50 5.80 -6.31
N CYS A 50 -13.25 6.24 -5.07
CA CYS A 50 -12.21 7.22 -4.77
C CYS A 50 -10.82 6.69 -5.11
N SER A 51 -10.53 5.42 -4.82
CA SER A 51 -9.25 4.80 -5.16
C SER A 51 -9.06 4.73 -6.68
N PHE A 52 -10.09 4.35 -7.42
CA PHE A 52 -10.08 4.35 -8.89
C PHE A 52 -9.89 5.77 -9.45
N LEU A 53 -10.63 6.74 -8.91
CA LEU A 53 -10.51 8.15 -9.30
C LEU A 53 -9.08 8.67 -9.09
N VAL A 54 -8.44 8.36 -7.96
CA VAL A 54 -7.08 8.82 -7.66
C VAL A 54 -6.04 8.08 -8.49
N LEU A 55 -6.06 6.75 -8.46
CA LEU A 55 -4.97 5.92 -8.97
C LEU A 55 -5.05 5.69 -10.47
N VAL A 56 -6.25 5.59 -11.04
CA VAL A 56 -6.46 5.31 -12.46
C VAL A 56 -6.75 6.60 -13.22
N VAL A 57 -7.75 7.38 -12.78
CA VAL A 57 -8.15 8.60 -13.50
C VAL A 57 -7.15 9.75 -13.30
N GLY A 58 -6.79 10.05 -12.04
CA GLY A 58 -5.81 11.10 -11.70
C GLY A 58 -4.35 10.62 -11.67
N GLY A 59 -4.12 9.33 -11.85
CA GLY A 59 -2.81 8.68 -11.75
C GLY A 59 -2.38 8.07 -13.08
N TYR A 60 -2.40 6.75 -13.16
CA TYR A 60 -1.90 5.97 -14.29
C TYR A 60 -2.94 5.86 -15.42
N ASN A 61 -3.35 7.01 -15.98
CA ASN A 61 -4.22 7.06 -17.14
C ASN A 61 -3.41 6.90 -18.44
N ASN A 62 -3.69 5.82 -19.18
CA ASN A 62 -3.14 5.59 -20.54
C ASN A 62 -4.18 5.82 -21.65
N PHE A 63 -5.40 6.19 -21.27
CA PHE A 63 -6.55 6.35 -22.17
C PHE A 63 -6.91 7.81 -22.46
N LEU A 64 -6.27 8.77 -21.78
CA LEU A 64 -6.53 10.20 -21.98
C LEU A 64 -5.55 10.78 -23.00
N PRO A 65 -6.00 11.73 -23.84
CA PRO A 65 -5.11 12.57 -24.64
C PRO A 65 -4.11 13.32 -23.75
N ALA A 66 -2.86 13.46 -24.23
CA ALA A 66 -1.77 14.06 -23.47
C ALA A 66 -2.03 15.51 -23.03
N ASP A 67 -2.77 16.27 -23.83
CA ASP A 67 -3.22 17.64 -23.54
C ASP A 67 -4.27 17.71 -22.43
N MET A 68 -5.04 16.62 -22.22
CA MET A 68 -6.06 16.52 -21.18
C MET A 68 -5.53 15.93 -19.87
N THR A 69 -4.42 15.19 -19.91
CA THR A 69 -3.86 14.51 -18.73
C THR A 69 -3.64 15.46 -17.56
N LEU A 70 -2.95 16.59 -17.78
CA LEU A 70 -2.69 17.54 -16.68
C LEU A 70 -3.99 18.12 -16.11
N LEU A 71 -4.92 18.53 -16.98
CA LEU A 71 -6.21 19.08 -16.57
C LEU A 71 -6.98 18.08 -15.70
N VAL A 72 -7.05 16.81 -16.09
CA VAL A 72 -7.75 15.78 -15.32
C VAL A 72 -7.07 15.51 -13.99
N ARG A 73 -5.73 15.37 -13.95
CA ARG A 73 -4.99 15.14 -12.70
C ARG A 73 -5.23 16.26 -11.69
N VAL A 74 -5.17 17.51 -12.14
CA VAL A 74 -5.45 18.69 -11.30
C VAL A 74 -6.92 18.76 -10.88
N SER A 75 -7.85 18.42 -11.78
CA SER A 75 -9.29 18.37 -11.45
C SER A 75 -9.60 17.37 -10.35
N VAL A 76 -8.97 16.19 -10.36
CA VAL A 76 -9.13 15.18 -9.29
C VAL A 76 -8.67 15.73 -7.93
N VAL A 77 -7.57 16.49 -7.87
CA VAL A 77 -7.13 17.16 -6.65
C VAL A 77 -8.22 18.10 -6.11
N PHE A 78 -8.83 18.93 -6.96
CA PHE A 78 -9.90 19.84 -6.54
C PHE A 78 -11.16 19.11 -6.08
N VAL A 79 -11.55 18.04 -6.79
CA VAL A 79 -12.69 17.19 -6.42
C VAL A 79 -12.48 16.54 -5.05
N LEU A 80 -11.25 16.22 -4.65
CA LEU A 80 -10.92 15.66 -3.34
C LEU A 80 -10.70 16.73 -2.26
N LEU A 81 -10.24 17.92 -2.65
CA LEU A 81 -10.00 19.03 -1.72
C LEU A 81 -11.30 19.50 -1.05
N LEU A 82 -12.37 19.67 -1.84
CA LEU A 82 -13.67 20.12 -1.33
C LEU A 82 -14.25 19.22 -0.22
N PRO A 83 -14.41 17.89 -0.42
CA PRO A 83 -14.89 17.00 0.64
C PRO A 83 -13.89 16.92 1.81
N THR A 84 -12.58 16.99 1.56
CA THR A 84 -11.59 17.01 2.66
C THR A 84 -11.77 18.23 3.56
N ILE A 85 -11.93 19.43 2.99
CA ILE A 85 -12.19 20.67 3.76
C ILE A 85 -13.53 20.58 4.48
N PHE A 86 -14.58 20.09 3.82
CA PHE A 86 -15.90 19.91 4.41
C PHE A 86 -15.84 18.98 5.62
N LEU A 87 -15.24 17.79 5.48
CA LEU A 87 -15.11 16.81 6.56
C LEU A 87 -14.23 17.34 7.71
N TYR A 88 -13.17 18.08 7.40
CA TYR A 88 -12.30 18.69 8.41
C TYR A 88 -13.07 19.71 9.27
N LYS A 89 -13.93 20.52 8.65
CA LYS A 89 -14.76 21.52 9.33
C LYS A 89 -16.03 20.93 9.96
N SER A 90 -16.41 19.73 9.59
CA SER A 90 -17.62 19.07 10.11
C SER A 90 -17.48 18.69 11.58
N GLU A 91 -18.62 18.56 12.26
CA GLU A 91 -18.73 18.08 13.63
C GLU A 91 -19.39 16.69 13.68
N GLY A 92 -19.22 15.99 14.81
CA GLY A 92 -19.77 14.66 15.03
C GLY A 92 -19.13 13.59 14.13
N ARG A 93 -19.94 12.63 13.68
CA ARG A 93 -19.48 11.41 12.98
C ARG A 93 -18.70 11.66 11.68
N TRP A 94 -18.98 12.77 10.99
CA TRP A 94 -18.35 13.08 9.70
C TRP A 94 -16.87 13.44 9.85
N LYS A 95 -16.49 14.01 11.00
CA LYS A 95 -15.12 14.38 11.31
C LYS A 95 -14.20 13.15 11.36
N GLU A 96 -14.70 11.96 11.63
CA GLU A 96 -13.87 10.75 11.67
C GLU A 96 -13.28 10.40 10.29
N TYR A 97 -13.91 10.85 9.20
CA TYR A 97 -13.50 10.52 7.84
C TYR A 97 -12.51 11.53 7.22
N TRP A 98 -12.25 12.69 7.83
CA TRP A 98 -11.44 13.73 7.18
C TRP A 98 -10.00 13.27 6.93
N LYS A 99 -9.42 12.49 7.85
CA LYS A 99 -8.06 11.93 7.69
C LYS A 99 -7.97 10.91 6.57
N LEU A 100 -9.06 10.16 6.34
CA LEU A 100 -9.15 9.22 5.24
C LEU A 100 -9.29 9.97 3.90
N SER A 101 -10.12 11.01 3.86
CA SER A 101 -10.22 11.89 2.68
C SER A 101 -8.89 12.59 2.37
N PHE A 102 -8.18 13.04 3.41
CA PHE A 102 -6.86 13.64 3.29
C PHE A 102 -5.83 12.66 2.71
N SER A 103 -5.89 11.37 3.06
CA SER A 103 -5.04 10.34 2.44
C SER A 103 -5.23 10.27 0.91
N PHE A 104 -6.47 10.36 0.41
CA PHE A 104 -6.71 10.40 -1.04
C PHE A 104 -6.16 11.69 -1.67
N LEU A 105 -6.41 12.83 -1.02
CA LEU A 105 -5.92 14.13 -1.49
C LEU A 105 -4.39 14.16 -1.61
N ILE A 106 -3.66 13.69 -0.58
CA ILE A 106 -2.19 13.77 -0.58
C ILE A 106 -1.56 12.86 -1.64
N VAL A 107 -2.15 11.69 -1.91
CA VAL A 107 -1.74 10.81 -3.01
C VAL A 107 -1.96 11.51 -4.35
N SER A 108 -3.13 12.11 -4.55
CA SER A 108 -3.45 12.84 -5.78
C SER A 108 -2.51 14.02 -6.02
N ILE A 109 -2.15 14.78 -4.97
CA ILE A 109 -1.14 15.84 -5.06
C ILE A 109 0.21 15.24 -5.45
N GLY A 110 0.63 14.16 -4.79
CA GLY A 110 1.91 13.49 -5.08
C GLY A 110 2.02 13.05 -6.54
N LEU A 111 0.95 12.48 -7.09
CA LEU A 111 0.86 12.08 -8.51
C LEU A 111 0.95 13.26 -9.47
N VAL A 112 0.33 14.41 -9.14
CA VAL A 112 0.48 15.65 -9.93
C VAL A 112 1.92 16.16 -9.87
N VAL A 113 2.53 16.21 -8.69
CA VAL A 113 3.92 16.67 -8.55
C VAL A 113 4.87 15.76 -9.33
N ALA A 114 4.70 14.44 -9.20
CA ALA A 114 5.48 13.46 -9.96
C ALA A 114 5.35 13.64 -11.48
N TRP A 115 4.14 13.94 -11.97
CA TRP A 115 3.93 14.25 -13.38
C TRP A 115 4.68 15.52 -13.82
N LEU A 116 4.61 16.60 -13.03
CA LEU A 116 5.25 17.88 -13.36
C LEU A 116 6.78 17.80 -13.41
N VAL A 117 7.36 16.95 -12.56
CA VAL A 117 8.82 16.73 -12.53
C VAL A 117 9.24 15.46 -13.25
N GLY A 118 8.29 14.76 -13.88
CA GLY A 118 8.50 13.46 -14.50
C GLY A 118 9.42 13.51 -15.71
N THR A 119 9.69 14.70 -16.28
CA THR A 119 10.65 14.89 -17.36
C THR A 119 12.09 15.07 -16.89
N LEU A 120 12.36 15.14 -15.57
CA LEU A 120 13.71 15.32 -15.04
C LEU A 120 14.66 14.16 -15.38
N TYR A 121 14.15 12.96 -15.71
CA TYR A 121 15.02 11.88 -16.17
C TYR A 121 15.77 12.22 -17.47
N ALA A 122 15.21 13.12 -18.30
CA ALA A 122 15.84 13.56 -19.55
C ALA A 122 17.13 14.36 -19.32
N LEU A 123 17.40 14.78 -18.08
CA LEU A 123 18.66 15.44 -17.69
C LEU A 123 19.83 14.45 -17.60
N PHE A 124 19.59 13.14 -17.63
CA PHE A 124 20.63 12.11 -17.55
C PHE A 124 20.91 11.55 -18.96
N PRO A 125 21.95 12.04 -19.67
CA PRO A 125 22.25 11.60 -21.03
C PRO A 125 22.65 10.12 -21.05
N GLY A 126 22.16 9.39 -22.06
CA GLY A 126 22.47 7.98 -22.28
C GLY A 126 21.50 6.99 -21.61
N LEU A 127 20.52 7.46 -20.84
CA LEU A 127 19.46 6.60 -20.29
C LEU A 127 18.29 6.48 -21.27
N SER A 128 17.83 5.26 -21.52
CA SER A 128 16.66 4.95 -22.33
C SER A 128 15.64 4.14 -21.53
N PRO A 129 14.32 4.46 -21.59
CA PRO A 129 13.27 3.60 -21.01
C PRO A 129 13.22 2.18 -21.58
N SER A 130 13.98 1.89 -22.64
CA SER A 130 14.15 0.54 -23.20
C SER A 130 15.30 -0.26 -22.56
N THR A 131 15.91 0.24 -21.48
CA THR A 131 17.02 -0.40 -20.77
C THR A 131 16.68 -0.54 -19.28
N VAL A 132 17.30 -1.51 -18.58
CA VAL A 132 17.05 -1.73 -17.15
C VAL A 132 17.46 -0.51 -16.33
N GLU A 133 18.58 0.11 -16.70
CA GLU A 133 19.12 1.33 -16.11
C GLU A 133 18.14 2.51 -16.25
N GLY A 134 17.65 2.72 -17.46
CA GLY A 134 16.73 3.84 -17.74
C GLY A 134 15.37 3.68 -17.05
N VAL A 135 14.82 2.46 -17.00
CA VAL A 135 13.57 2.21 -16.26
C VAL A 135 13.77 2.37 -14.75
N ALA A 136 14.90 1.94 -14.21
CA ALA A 136 15.20 2.13 -12.79
C ALA A 136 15.27 3.63 -12.42
N VAL A 137 15.97 4.44 -13.20
CA VAL A 137 16.07 5.88 -12.96
C VAL A 137 14.73 6.58 -13.16
N LEU A 138 13.99 6.24 -14.22
CA LEU A 138 12.65 6.79 -14.47
C LEU A 138 11.72 6.52 -13.27
N LYS A 139 11.74 5.30 -12.74
CA LYS A 139 10.94 4.93 -11.57
C LYS A 139 11.32 5.73 -10.32
N VAL A 140 12.61 5.95 -10.06
CA VAL A 140 13.05 6.78 -8.93
C VAL A 140 12.57 8.23 -9.06
N VAL A 141 12.69 8.82 -10.25
CA VAL A 141 12.23 10.19 -10.53
C VAL A 141 10.72 10.33 -10.33
N GLU A 142 9.95 9.31 -10.69
CA GLU A 142 8.50 9.26 -10.45
C GLU A 142 8.16 9.09 -8.96
N VAL A 143 8.82 8.15 -8.29
CA VAL A 143 8.47 7.74 -6.91
C VAL A 143 8.83 8.80 -5.89
N LEU A 144 9.99 9.45 -6.04
CA LEU A 144 10.53 10.35 -5.04
C LEU A 144 9.55 11.50 -4.70
N PRO A 145 8.97 12.24 -5.67
CA PRO A 145 7.97 13.27 -5.40
C PRO A 145 6.72 12.76 -4.69
N ILE A 146 6.23 11.56 -5.05
CA ILE A 146 5.04 10.96 -4.43
C ILE A 146 5.32 10.66 -2.96
N VAL A 147 6.42 9.94 -2.70
CA VAL A 147 6.84 9.57 -1.34
C VAL A 147 7.04 10.81 -0.48
N LEU A 148 7.79 11.81 -0.98
CA LEU A 148 8.03 13.06 -0.24
C LEU A 148 6.73 13.79 0.08
N THR A 149 5.79 13.85 -0.88
CA THR A 149 4.48 14.47 -0.67
C THR A 149 3.70 13.75 0.43
N ILE A 150 3.68 12.41 0.42
CA ILE A 150 3.05 11.61 1.46
C ILE A 150 3.71 11.86 2.82
N LEU A 151 5.04 11.78 2.91
CA LEU A 151 5.76 11.96 4.18
C LEU A 151 5.56 13.36 4.75
N VAL A 152 5.64 14.40 3.93
CA VAL A 152 5.39 15.78 4.36
C VAL A 152 3.94 15.94 4.81
N GLY A 153 2.96 15.45 4.04
CA GLY A 153 1.55 15.51 4.40
C GLY A 153 1.24 14.79 5.72
N MET A 154 1.81 13.60 5.92
CA MET A 154 1.66 12.83 7.16
C MET A 154 2.31 13.54 8.35
N TRP A 155 3.49 14.15 8.16
CA TRP A 155 4.14 14.91 9.23
C TRP A 155 3.37 16.20 9.57
N LEU A 156 2.74 16.85 8.60
CA LEU A 156 1.92 18.04 8.84
C LEU A 156 0.65 17.70 9.65
N VAL A 157 0.01 16.57 9.36
CA VAL A 157 -1.27 16.17 9.97
C VAL A 157 -1.13 15.32 11.24
N GLU A 158 -0.28 14.30 11.23
CA GLU A 158 -0.15 13.34 12.34
C GLU A 158 1.05 13.61 13.25
N LYS A 159 2.06 14.35 12.77
CA LYS A 159 3.35 14.56 13.47
C LYS A 159 4.09 13.25 13.81
N ASP A 160 3.69 12.14 13.20
CA ASP A 160 4.24 10.79 13.38
C ASP A 160 4.05 9.95 12.10
N PHE A 161 4.88 8.93 11.93
CA PHE A 161 4.80 7.93 10.86
C PHE A 161 4.35 6.54 11.35
N ALA A 162 4.07 6.35 12.63
CA ALA A 162 3.43 5.13 13.12
C ALA A 162 2.04 4.85 12.49
N PRO A 163 1.19 5.87 12.21
CA PRO A 163 -0.09 5.63 11.54
C PRO A 163 0.03 4.99 10.15
N ILE A 164 1.20 5.11 9.50
CA ILE A 164 1.50 4.57 8.17
C ILE A 164 2.51 3.41 8.21
N PHE A 165 2.71 2.78 9.39
CA PHE A 165 3.54 1.59 9.58
C PHE A 165 5.05 1.75 9.29
N LEU A 166 5.55 2.98 9.12
CA LEU A 166 7.00 3.21 8.98
C LEU A 166 7.73 3.14 10.33
N ARG A 167 7.03 3.47 11.42
CA ARG A 167 7.56 3.43 12.78
C ARG A 167 6.75 2.48 13.64
N GLY A 168 7.43 1.71 14.48
CA GLY A 168 6.80 0.76 15.41
C GLY A 168 6.70 -0.67 14.87
N GLY A 169 5.86 -1.47 15.53
CA GLY A 169 5.67 -2.89 15.22
C GLY A 169 6.87 -3.77 15.53
N ASN A 170 6.82 -5.01 15.03
CA ASN A 170 7.88 -6.00 15.18
C ASN A 170 8.60 -6.22 13.85
N ILE A 171 9.70 -5.50 13.65
CA ILE A 171 10.50 -5.54 12.41
C ILE A 171 11.03 -6.95 12.09
N LYS A 172 11.45 -7.71 13.11
CA LYS A 172 11.94 -9.09 12.93
C LYS A 172 10.84 -10.02 12.42
N LYS A 173 9.63 -9.89 12.97
CA LYS A 173 8.44 -10.61 12.50
C LYS A 173 8.05 -10.18 11.09
N SER A 174 8.12 -8.88 10.80
CA SER A 174 7.83 -8.31 9.48
C SER A 174 8.71 -8.95 8.42
N PHE A 175 10.05 -8.89 8.58
CA PHE A 175 10.99 -9.51 7.63
C PHE A 175 10.83 -11.03 7.54
N LYS A 176 10.61 -11.74 8.66
CA LYS A 176 10.38 -13.19 8.63
C LYS A 176 9.15 -13.56 7.79
N LEU A 177 8.04 -12.86 8.00
CA LEU A 177 6.82 -13.12 7.24
C LEU A 177 6.97 -12.67 5.78
N GLY A 178 7.62 -11.53 5.52
CA GLY A 178 7.93 -11.05 4.18
C GLY A 178 8.71 -12.08 3.36
N LEU A 179 9.82 -12.58 3.90
CA LEU A 179 10.61 -13.61 3.24
C LEU A 179 9.81 -14.91 3.02
N LEU A 180 8.96 -15.29 3.99
CA LEU A 180 8.12 -16.48 3.88
C LEU A 180 7.10 -16.39 2.73
N VAL A 181 6.53 -15.22 2.47
CA VAL A 181 5.53 -15.04 1.39
C VAL A 181 6.16 -14.70 0.03
N SER A 182 7.44 -14.34 -0.01
CA SER A 182 8.14 -13.93 -1.24
C SER A 182 8.10 -14.96 -2.39
N PRO A 183 8.18 -16.29 -2.15
CA PRO A 183 8.08 -17.29 -3.22
C PRO A 183 6.77 -17.25 -4.01
N ALA A 184 5.68 -16.68 -3.45
CA ALA A 184 4.42 -16.53 -4.15
C ALA A 184 4.53 -15.64 -5.40
N ALA A 185 5.54 -14.77 -5.48
CA ALA A 185 5.80 -13.94 -6.65
C ALA A 185 6.08 -14.75 -7.93
N LEU A 186 6.60 -15.99 -7.79
CA LEU A 186 6.83 -16.89 -8.92
C LEU A 186 5.54 -17.23 -9.68
N LEU A 187 4.40 -17.25 -8.98
CA LEU A 187 3.10 -17.51 -9.59
C LEU A 187 2.72 -16.41 -10.59
N LEU A 188 3.21 -15.18 -10.39
CA LEU A 188 2.99 -14.06 -11.31
C LEU A 188 3.95 -14.10 -12.50
N VAL A 189 5.24 -14.35 -12.27
CA VAL A 189 6.27 -14.18 -13.32
C VAL A 189 6.46 -15.41 -14.21
N ILE A 190 6.11 -16.62 -13.74
CA ILE A 190 6.20 -17.84 -14.57
C ILE A 190 5.31 -17.74 -15.82
N PRO A 191 4.01 -17.38 -15.71
CA PRO A 191 3.16 -17.17 -16.88
C PRO A 191 3.67 -16.06 -17.83
N LEU A 192 4.45 -15.11 -17.31
CA LEU A 192 5.05 -14.02 -18.08
C LEU A 192 6.35 -14.41 -18.80
N GLY A 193 6.81 -15.66 -18.65
CA GLY A 193 7.98 -16.17 -19.38
C GLY A 193 9.26 -16.28 -18.54
N PHE A 194 9.19 -16.18 -17.21
CA PHE A 194 10.39 -16.27 -16.36
C PHE A 194 11.23 -17.56 -16.56
N LEU A 195 10.62 -18.67 -16.97
CA LEU A 195 11.35 -19.91 -17.27
C LEU A 195 12.02 -19.92 -18.65
N GLY A 196 11.72 -18.92 -19.49
CA GLY A 196 12.23 -18.76 -20.85
C GLY A 196 13.24 -17.64 -21.00
N LEU A 197 13.89 -17.21 -19.92
CA LEU A 197 14.92 -16.16 -19.98
C LEU A 197 16.04 -16.54 -20.95
N THR A 198 16.39 -15.62 -21.84
CA THR A 198 17.45 -15.74 -22.84
C THR A 198 18.76 -15.08 -22.40
N VAL A 199 18.70 -14.19 -21.40
CA VAL A 199 19.89 -13.52 -20.84
C VAL A 199 20.76 -14.46 -20.01
N SER A 200 22.08 -14.29 -20.14
CA SER A 200 23.04 -15.05 -19.33
C SER A 200 23.02 -14.62 -17.84
N LEU A 201 23.46 -15.52 -16.95
CA LEU A 201 23.61 -15.20 -15.52
C LEU A 201 24.51 -13.98 -15.29
N GLY A 202 25.57 -13.80 -16.09
CA GLY A 202 26.47 -12.64 -15.98
C GLY A 202 25.74 -11.32 -16.26
N VAL A 203 24.88 -11.30 -17.28
CA VAL A 203 24.04 -10.12 -17.60
C VAL A 203 23.03 -9.87 -16.48
N ALA A 204 22.32 -10.90 -16.01
CA ALA A 204 21.36 -10.77 -14.92
C ALA A 204 22.01 -10.22 -13.62
N VAL A 205 23.22 -10.68 -13.29
CA VAL A 205 23.99 -10.16 -12.14
C VAL A 205 24.40 -8.71 -12.37
N SER A 206 24.82 -8.33 -13.59
CA SER A 206 25.18 -6.95 -13.91
C SER A 206 24.01 -5.97 -13.80
N TRP A 207 22.78 -6.45 -14.01
CA TRP A 207 21.56 -5.67 -13.83
C TRP A 207 21.13 -5.52 -12.38
N MET A 208 21.63 -6.35 -11.46
CA MET A 208 21.13 -6.42 -10.07
C MET A 208 21.09 -5.07 -9.34
N PRO A 209 22.10 -4.17 -9.44
CA PRO A 209 22.00 -2.86 -8.81
C PRO A 209 20.79 -2.06 -9.29
N TRP A 210 20.49 -2.11 -10.59
CA TRP A 210 19.38 -1.40 -11.23
C TRP A 210 18.04 -2.07 -10.93
N LEU A 211 17.98 -3.40 -10.94
CA LEU A 211 16.81 -4.16 -10.53
C LEU A 211 16.44 -3.85 -9.07
N CYS A 212 17.41 -3.86 -8.17
CA CYS A 212 17.21 -3.49 -6.77
C CYS A 212 16.73 -2.04 -6.62
N LEU A 213 17.33 -1.09 -7.35
CA LEU A 213 16.96 0.33 -7.30
C LEU A 213 15.52 0.55 -7.76
N PHE A 214 15.14 -0.04 -8.90
CA PHE A 214 13.76 -0.02 -9.38
C PHE A 214 12.82 -0.63 -8.34
N ALA A 215 13.11 -1.87 -7.95
CA ALA A 215 12.19 -2.69 -7.18
C ALA A 215 11.96 -2.15 -5.77
N ILE A 216 13.00 -1.69 -5.07
CA ILE A 216 12.82 -1.12 -3.72
C ILE A 216 12.04 0.19 -3.78
N SER A 217 12.28 1.01 -4.81
CA SER A 217 11.58 2.29 -5.01
C SER A 217 10.10 2.02 -5.31
N ASN A 218 9.83 1.12 -6.26
CA ASN A 218 8.50 0.74 -6.69
C ASN A 218 7.70 0.10 -5.53
N ALA A 219 8.25 -0.95 -4.92
CA ALA A 219 7.63 -1.63 -3.78
C ALA A 219 7.34 -0.69 -2.61
N PHE A 220 8.29 0.18 -2.25
CA PHE A 220 8.12 1.09 -1.12
C PHE A 220 6.97 2.08 -1.35
N TYR A 221 6.91 2.74 -2.50
CA TYR A 221 5.87 3.73 -2.74
C TYR A 221 4.49 3.08 -2.85
N GLU A 222 4.36 1.90 -3.48
CA GLU A 222 3.06 1.24 -3.60
C GLU A 222 2.54 0.76 -2.24
N GLU A 223 3.40 0.15 -1.43
CA GLU A 223 3.04 -0.25 -0.08
C GLU A 223 2.68 0.97 0.77
N LEU A 224 3.46 2.06 0.70
CA LEU A 224 3.19 3.29 1.43
C LEU A 224 1.88 3.94 0.99
N MET A 225 1.66 4.06 -0.32
CA MET A 225 0.51 4.71 -0.93
C MET A 225 -0.78 3.93 -0.66
N ILE A 226 -0.76 2.60 -0.75
CA ILE A 226 -1.97 1.77 -0.66
C ILE A 226 -2.20 1.26 0.76
N ARG A 227 -1.19 0.69 1.41
CA ARG A 227 -1.36 0.07 2.74
C ARG A 227 -0.96 1.03 3.85
N GLY A 228 0.14 1.75 3.69
CA GLY A 228 0.62 2.76 4.63
C GLY A 228 -0.51 3.75 4.94
N LEU A 229 -1.04 4.41 3.91
CA LEU A 229 -2.05 5.45 4.10
C LEU A 229 -3.44 4.95 4.49
N PHE A 230 -3.84 3.74 4.07
CA PHE A 230 -5.24 3.34 4.16
C PHE A 230 -5.52 2.15 5.09
N LEU A 231 -4.62 1.16 5.20
CA LEU A 231 -4.93 -0.11 5.87
C LEU A 231 -5.40 0.08 7.32
N ARG A 232 -4.68 0.86 8.13
CA ARG A 232 -5.08 1.14 9.52
C ARG A 232 -6.40 1.91 9.63
N LYS A 233 -6.65 2.84 8.69
CA LYS A 233 -7.87 3.65 8.66
C LYS A 233 -9.07 2.80 8.23
N TYR A 234 -8.87 1.86 7.32
CA TYR A 234 -9.88 0.87 6.97
C TYR A 234 -10.11 -0.11 8.12
N ASP A 235 -9.06 -0.53 8.84
CA ASP A 235 -9.19 -1.43 9.99
C ASP A 235 -10.14 -0.86 11.04
N SER A 236 -10.07 0.45 11.30
CA SER A 236 -11.01 1.12 12.22
C SER A 236 -12.46 1.19 11.73
N LEU A 237 -12.72 1.06 10.42
CA LEU A 237 -14.06 1.16 9.84
C LEU A 237 -14.71 -0.22 9.58
N PHE A 238 -13.90 -1.18 9.12
CA PHE A 238 -14.37 -2.45 8.57
C PHE A 238 -13.81 -3.67 9.31
N GLY A 239 -12.82 -3.45 10.18
CA GLY A 239 -12.05 -4.51 10.82
C GLY A 239 -10.95 -5.10 9.91
N PRO A 240 -10.05 -5.93 10.47
CA PRO A 240 -8.83 -6.34 9.77
C PRO A 240 -9.07 -7.10 8.46
N ARG A 241 -10.04 -8.01 8.44
CA ARG A 241 -10.27 -8.88 7.28
C ARG A 241 -10.76 -8.10 6.06
N GLN A 242 -11.75 -7.22 6.24
CA GLN A 242 -12.33 -6.45 5.14
C GLN A 242 -11.35 -5.41 4.60
N SER A 243 -10.56 -4.80 5.47
CA SER A 243 -9.54 -3.80 5.11
C SER A 243 -8.39 -4.40 4.32
N LEU A 244 -7.97 -5.61 4.71
CA LEU A 244 -7.03 -6.41 3.95
C LEU A 244 -7.58 -6.67 2.55
N LEU A 245 -8.81 -7.21 2.43
CA LEU A 245 -9.40 -7.51 1.12
C LEU A 245 -9.57 -6.25 0.26
N LEU A 246 -9.99 -5.13 0.86
CA LEU A 246 -10.18 -3.85 0.16
C LEU A 246 -8.86 -3.31 -0.39
N THR A 247 -7.79 -3.25 0.43
CA THR A 247 -6.49 -2.77 -0.04
C THR A 247 -5.88 -3.68 -1.10
N SER A 248 -6.06 -5.01 -0.98
CA SER A 248 -5.63 -5.98 -2.00
C SER A 248 -6.38 -5.81 -3.32
N PHE A 249 -7.69 -5.54 -3.26
CA PHE A 249 -8.49 -5.27 -4.45
C PHE A 249 -8.02 -3.99 -5.16
N ILE A 250 -7.81 -2.91 -4.41
CA ILE A 250 -7.29 -1.63 -4.94
C ILE A 250 -5.91 -1.83 -5.58
N PHE A 251 -5.04 -2.60 -4.94
CA PHE A 251 -3.73 -2.94 -5.50
C PHE A 251 -3.83 -3.71 -6.82
N ALA A 252 -4.69 -4.74 -6.90
CA ALA A 252 -4.89 -5.47 -8.14
C ALA A 252 -5.47 -4.58 -9.26
N MET A 253 -6.39 -3.67 -8.92
CA MET A 253 -6.96 -2.69 -9.86
C MET A 253 -5.92 -1.69 -10.39
N LEU A 254 -4.94 -1.28 -9.57
CA LEU A 254 -3.87 -0.37 -10.01
C LEU A 254 -3.09 -0.95 -11.20
N HIS A 255 -2.88 -2.27 -11.20
CA HIS A 255 -2.07 -2.94 -12.21
C HIS A 255 -2.78 -3.13 -13.56
N ILE A 256 -4.06 -2.76 -13.67
CA ILE A 256 -4.76 -2.69 -14.97
C ILE A 256 -4.01 -1.77 -15.95
N SER A 257 -3.37 -0.73 -15.42
CA SER A 257 -2.56 0.21 -16.21
C SER A 257 -1.34 -0.45 -16.87
N ILE A 258 -0.82 -1.55 -16.31
CA ILE A 258 0.38 -2.26 -16.78
C ILE A 258 0.02 -3.23 -17.90
N ILE A 259 -1.04 -4.02 -17.71
CA ILE A 259 -1.46 -5.05 -18.69
C ILE A 259 -2.33 -4.47 -19.82
N GLY A 260 -2.82 -3.23 -19.67
CA GLY A 260 -3.67 -2.57 -20.64
C GLY A 260 -4.98 -3.33 -20.90
N LEU A 261 -5.51 -3.20 -22.12
CA LEU A 261 -6.68 -3.93 -22.60
C LEU A 261 -6.28 -5.33 -23.11
N ALA A 262 -5.54 -6.09 -22.31
CA ALA A 262 -5.28 -7.49 -22.59
C ALA A 262 -6.59 -8.29 -22.73
N ASP A 263 -6.53 -9.47 -23.33
CA ASP A 263 -7.70 -10.35 -23.41
C ASP A 263 -8.22 -10.71 -22.01
N LEU A 264 -9.50 -11.07 -21.93
CA LEU A 264 -10.19 -11.31 -20.66
C LEU A 264 -9.50 -12.37 -19.79
N VAL A 265 -8.88 -13.38 -20.39
CA VAL A 265 -8.21 -14.46 -19.65
C VAL A 265 -6.93 -13.94 -19.02
N THR A 266 -6.07 -13.27 -19.81
CA THR A 266 -4.84 -12.66 -19.32
C THR A 266 -5.13 -11.63 -18.22
N PHE A 267 -6.14 -10.78 -18.43
CA PHE A 267 -6.60 -9.82 -17.44
C PHE A 267 -7.01 -10.49 -16.13
N SER A 268 -7.87 -11.51 -16.22
CA SER A 268 -8.41 -12.19 -15.03
C SER A 268 -7.31 -12.91 -14.24
N LEU A 269 -6.37 -13.54 -14.93
CA LEU A 269 -5.23 -14.21 -14.31
C LEU A 269 -4.32 -13.20 -13.60
N TYR A 270 -3.90 -12.14 -14.29
CA TYR A 270 -3.01 -11.13 -13.71
C TYR A 270 -3.66 -10.42 -12.52
N PHE A 271 -4.94 -10.06 -12.65
CA PHE A 271 -5.72 -9.47 -11.56
C PHE A 271 -5.80 -10.40 -10.35
N GLY A 272 -6.16 -11.67 -10.56
CA GLY A 272 -6.28 -12.66 -9.48
C GLY A 272 -4.96 -12.91 -8.74
N LEU A 273 -3.85 -13.01 -9.49
CA LEU A 273 -2.52 -13.19 -8.92
C LEU A 273 -2.05 -11.95 -8.16
N SER A 274 -2.26 -10.76 -8.71
CA SER A 274 -1.96 -9.48 -8.04
C SER A 274 -2.79 -9.31 -6.77
N PHE A 275 -4.07 -9.68 -6.80
CA PHE A 275 -4.94 -9.67 -5.63
C PHE A 275 -4.43 -10.60 -4.52
N MET A 276 -4.04 -11.83 -4.88
CA MET A 276 -3.46 -12.80 -3.95
C MET A 276 -2.16 -12.28 -3.32
N LEU A 277 -1.25 -11.72 -4.11
CA LEU A 277 -0.03 -11.08 -3.58
C LEU A 277 -0.36 -9.93 -2.64
N GLY A 278 -1.32 -9.08 -3.02
CA GLY A 278 -1.80 -8.00 -2.18
C GLY A 278 -2.34 -8.48 -0.84
N VAL A 279 -3.08 -9.60 -0.81
CA VAL A 279 -3.57 -10.26 0.41
C VAL A 279 -2.41 -10.70 1.31
N LEU A 280 -1.38 -11.34 0.74
CA LEU A 280 -0.21 -11.78 1.48
C LEU A 280 0.54 -10.61 2.10
N TRP A 281 0.77 -9.54 1.35
CA TRP A 281 1.51 -8.38 1.83
C TRP A 281 0.74 -7.58 2.88
N ALA A 282 -0.56 -7.35 2.67
CA ALA A 282 -1.41 -6.73 3.70
C ALA A 282 -1.45 -7.57 4.99
N TYR A 283 -1.46 -8.91 4.88
CA TYR A 283 -1.35 -9.81 6.03
C TYR A 283 -0.03 -9.65 6.78
N VAL A 284 1.11 -9.53 6.07
CA VAL A 284 2.42 -9.27 6.68
C VAL A 284 2.38 -7.98 7.52
N ILE A 285 1.81 -6.91 6.96
CA ILE A 285 1.69 -5.61 7.64
C ILE A 285 0.79 -5.73 8.88
N GLN A 286 -0.42 -6.29 8.76
CA GLN A 286 -1.32 -6.43 9.91
C GLN A 286 -0.74 -7.29 11.03
N LYS A 287 0.00 -8.36 10.69
CA LYS A 287 0.58 -9.26 11.70
C LYS A 287 1.84 -8.73 12.35
N SER A 288 2.57 -7.84 11.68
CA SER A 288 3.82 -7.28 12.20
C SER A 288 3.68 -5.83 12.69
N ASP A 289 2.59 -5.15 12.34
CA ASP A 289 2.38 -3.71 12.56
C ASP A 289 3.53 -2.86 11.97
N ASN A 290 4.12 -3.33 10.85
CA ASN A 290 5.30 -2.74 10.22
C ASN A 290 5.34 -3.05 8.71
N ILE A 291 5.72 -2.06 7.89
CA ILE A 291 5.63 -2.15 6.43
C ILE A 291 6.77 -2.95 5.77
N TRP A 292 7.95 -3.02 6.39
CA TRP A 292 9.19 -3.38 5.69
C TRP A 292 9.24 -4.82 5.19
N GLY A 293 8.55 -5.76 5.84
CA GLY A 293 8.41 -7.12 5.36
C GLY A 293 7.61 -7.24 4.07
N ALA A 294 6.55 -6.43 3.92
CA ALA A 294 5.79 -6.35 2.68
C ALA A 294 6.61 -5.69 1.57
N VAL A 295 7.32 -4.60 1.90
CA VAL A 295 8.25 -3.94 0.95
C VAL A 295 9.31 -4.91 0.47
N LEU A 296 9.90 -5.74 1.34
CA LEU A 296 10.87 -6.76 0.94
C LEU A 296 10.25 -7.79 -0.02
N ALA A 297 9.08 -8.34 0.33
CA ALA A 297 8.42 -9.36 -0.49
C ALA A 297 8.02 -8.82 -1.88
N HIS A 298 7.53 -7.59 -1.91
CA HIS A 298 7.20 -6.86 -3.14
C HIS A 298 8.47 -6.53 -3.93
N THR A 299 9.56 -6.08 -3.29
CA THR A 299 10.86 -5.85 -3.96
C THR A 299 11.35 -7.11 -4.68
N ILE A 300 11.23 -8.28 -4.05
CA ILE A 300 11.59 -9.56 -4.68
C ILE A 300 10.70 -9.83 -5.90
N ALA A 301 9.39 -9.57 -5.80
CA ALA A 301 8.47 -9.72 -6.93
C ALA A 301 8.84 -8.81 -8.11
N ASP A 302 9.19 -7.55 -7.83
CA ASP A 302 9.55 -6.56 -8.84
C ASP A 302 10.90 -6.86 -9.50
N ILE A 303 11.88 -7.37 -8.74
CA ILE A 303 13.15 -7.87 -9.33
C ILE A 303 12.85 -8.98 -10.34
N LEU A 304 12.03 -9.96 -9.94
CA LEU A 304 11.66 -11.07 -10.82
C LEU A 304 10.87 -10.58 -12.04
N PHE A 305 9.96 -9.63 -11.85
CA PHE A 305 9.16 -9.05 -12.93
C PHE A 305 10.04 -8.31 -13.95
N VAL A 306 10.88 -7.37 -13.51
CA VAL A 306 11.75 -6.60 -14.43
C VAL A 306 12.76 -7.52 -15.11
N LEU A 307 13.33 -8.50 -14.39
CA LEU A 307 14.20 -9.50 -15.00
C LEU A 307 13.46 -10.31 -16.08
N THR A 308 12.19 -10.66 -15.86
CA THR A 308 11.37 -11.34 -16.87
C THR A 308 11.12 -10.45 -18.08
N VAL A 309 10.72 -9.19 -17.88
CA VAL A 309 10.38 -8.26 -18.97
C VAL A 309 11.58 -7.97 -19.86
N PHE A 310 12.78 -7.80 -19.30
CA PHE A 310 13.99 -7.48 -20.06
C PHE A 310 14.81 -8.70 -20.48
N GLY A 311 14.59 -9.84 -19.81
CA GLY A 311 15.42 -11.02 -19.96
C GLY A 311 14.87 -12.10 -20.87
N VAL A 312 13.64 -11.96 -21.37
CA VAL A 312 13.02 -12.84 -22.38
C VAL A 312 13.41 -12.38 -23.78
#